data_AF-A0A8J5UWS3-F1
#
_entry.id   AF-A0A8J5UWS3-F1
#
_cell.length_a   1.000
_cell.length_b   1.000
_cell.length_c   1.000
_cell.angle_alpha   90.00
_cell.angle_beta   90.00
_cell.angle_gamma   90.00
#
_symmetry.space_group_name_H-M   'P 1'
#
loop_
_entity.id
_entity.type
_entity.pdbx_description
1 polymer ?
#
loop_
_entity_poly.entity_id
_entity_poly.type
_entity_poly.pdbx_seq_one_letter_code
_entity_poly.pdbx_strand_id
1 'polypeptide(L)'
;TKVPDSLELGLKIIKDLAETKKQKSRFLLRFIPIQVVSKANINEITTKATVLFEKYFAQEPKTFSIVFNRHCNNTIQRNEIIEVLAGIVLKKNPGNKADLKNPEIAVIVEIIKSWCFLAVAPDYFKYKKYNLFELCNDNKDKAEMGSDAAKEDQD
;
A
#
# COMPACT_ATOMS: atom_id res chain seq x y z
N THR A 1 12.12 -14.66 18.66
CA THR A 1 10.89 -14.96 17.89
C THR A 1 11.00 -14.25 16.54
N LYS A 2 11.24 -14.98 15.43
CA LYS A 2 11.29 -14.39 14.08
C LYS A 2 9.97 -14.68 13.38
N VAL A 3 9.26 -13.65 12.94
CA VAL A 3 8.11 -13.82 12.05
C VAL A 3 8.66 -14.13 10.66
N PRO A 4 8.24 -15.22 9.99
CA PRO A 4 8.86 -15.66 8.73
C PRO A 4 8.64 -14.69 7.56
N ASP A 5 7.45 -14.12 7.41
CA ASP A 5 7.09 -13.14 6.37
C ASP A 5 6.17 -12.07 6.96
N SER A 6 6.62 -10.81 6.96
CA SER A 6 5.82 -9.69 7.49
C SER A 6 4.58 -9.41 6.63
N LEU A 7 4.63 -9.70 5.33
CA LEU A 7 3.49 -9.50 4.44
C LEU A 7 2.37 -10.49 4.72
N GLU A 8 2.69 -11.77 4.92
CA GLU A 8 1.70 -12.81 5.19
C GLU A 8 0.90 -12.49 6.45
N LEU A 9 1.60 -12.16 7.54
CA LEU A 9 0.97 -11.77 8.80
C LEU A 9 0.14 -10.51 8.63
N GLY A 10 0.67 -9.50 7.94
CA GLY A 10 -0.04 -8.25 7.71
C GLY A 10 -1.31 -8.44 6.90
N LEU A 11 -1.27 -9.23 5.83
CA LEU A 11 -2.44 -9.57 5.03
C LEU A 11 -3.46 -10.38 5.82
N LYS A 12 -3.02 -11.30 6.68
CA LYS A 12 -3.94 -12.05 7.55
C LYS A 12 -4.71 -11.12 8.48
N ILE A 13 -4.03 -10.12 9.06
CA ILE A 13 -4.68 -9.09 9.90
C ILE A 13 -5.66 -8.26 9.07
N ILE A 14 -5.26 -7.77 7.89
CA ILE A 14 -6.12 -6.96 7.02
C ILE A 14 -7.37 -7.74 6.59
N LYS A 15 -7.20 -9.00 6.17
CA LYS A 15 -8.32 -9.87 5.75
C LYS A 15 -9.28 -10.18 6.90
N ASP A 16 -8.75 -10.54 8.07
CA ASP A 16 -9.57 -10.77 9.28
C ASP A 16 -10.37 -9.52 9.67
N LEU A 17 -9.78 -8.32 9.59
CA LEU A 17 -10.50 -7.07 9.84
C LEU A 17 -11.54 -6.78 8.75
N ALA A 18 -11.22 -7.06 7.48
CA ALA A 18 -12.16 -6.89 6.38
C ALA A 18 -13.37 -7.82 6.48
N GLU A 19 -13.17 -9.06 6.93
CA GLU A 19 -14.20 -10.08 7.11
C GLU A 19 -15.04 -9.82 8.37
N THR A 20 -14.39 -9.58 9.51
CA THR A 20 -15.09 -9.42 10.80
C THR A 20 -15.70 -8.04 10.99
N LYS A 21 -15.18 -7.01 10.29
CA LYS A 21 -15.51 -5.58 10.47
C LYS A 21 -15.37 -5.10 11.93
N LYS A 22 -14.53 -5.78 12.73
CA LYS A 22 -14.30 -5.45 14.14
C LYS A 22 -12.95 -4.76 14.30
N GLN A 23 -12.98 -3.49 14.71
CA GLN A 23 -11.76 -2.76 15.03
C GLN A 23 -11.13 -3.30 16.32
N LYS A 24 -9.96 -3.94 16.20
CA LYS A 24 -9.21 -4.52 17.33
C LYS A 24 -8.19 -3.56 17.96
N SER A 25 -8.02 -2.36 17.41
CA SER A 25 -7.11 -1.33 17.90
C SER A 25 -7.80 0.02 17.96
N ARG A 26 -7.77 0.69 19.11
CA ARG A 26 -8.51 1.95 19.34
C ARG A 26 -7.99 3.13 18.50
N PHE A 27 -6.68 3.21 18.29
CA PHE A 27 -6.04 4.42 17.74
C PHE A 27 -5.27 4.19 16.43
N LEU A 28 -5.19 2.95 15.95
CA LEU A 28 -4.42 2.65 14.75
C LEU A 28 -5.28 2.90 13.50
N LEU A 29 -4.90 3.95 12.76
CA LEU A 29 -5.57 4.31 11.51
C LEU A 29 -5.11 3.43 10.35
N ARG A 30 -3.80 3.36 10.09
CA ARG A 30 -3.25 2.64 8.93
C ARG A 30 -2.17 1.66 9.35
N PHE A 31 -2.22 0.46 8.79
CA PHE A 31 -1.23 -0.59 9.04
C PHE A 31 -0.54 -0.97 7.73
N ILE A 32 0.78 -0.77 7.64
CA ILE A 32 1.58 -1.16 6.47
C ILE A 32 2.61 -2.20 6.90
N PRO A 33 2.57 -3.43 6.38
CA PRO A 33 3.60 -4.43 6.67
C PRO A 33 4.87 -4.09 5.88
N ILE A 34 5.89 -3.53 6.53
CA ILE A 34 7.18 -3.24 5.87
C ILE A 34 7.94 -4.54 5.62
N GLN A 35 8.48 -4.72 4.41
CA GLN A 35 9.33 -5.86 4.06
C GLN A 35 10.81 -5.49 4.02
N VAL A 36 11.16 -4.27 3.64
CA VAL A 36 12.57 -3.87 3.51
C VAL A 36 12.79 -2.46 4.06
N VAL A 37 13.90 -2.31 4.77
CA VAL A 37 14.40 -1.02 5.29
C VAL A 37 15.76 -0.75 4.66
N SER A 38 16.00 0.50 4.28
CA SER A 38 17.24 0.98 3.66
C SER A 38 17.50 2.43 4.05
N LYS A 39 18.70 2.96 3.84
CA LYS A 39 18.89 4.41 3.89
C LYS A 39 18.12 5.07 2.76
N ALA A 40 17.73 6.32 2.98
CA ALA A 40 17.13 7.18 1.97
C ALA A 40 18.20 7.65 0.95
N ASN A 41 18.76 6.70 0.22
CA ASN A 41 19.73 6.88 -0.85
C ASN A 41 19.27 6.05 -2.06
N ILE A 42 19.28 6.64 -3.24
CA ILE A 42 18.72 6.03 -4.45
C ILE A 42 19.40 4.70 -4.81
N ASN A 43 20.72 4.60 -4.68
CA ASN A 43 21.46 3.38 -5.00
C ASN A 43 21.09 2.24 -4.04
N GLU A 44 20.96 2.55 -2.75
CA GLU A 44 20.56 1.56 -1.75
C GLU A 44 19.10 1.12 -1.95
N ILE A 45 18.20 2.08 -2.16
CA ILE A 45 16.78 1.83 -2.47
C ILE A 45 16.66 0.95 -3.71
N THR A 46 17.37 1.28 -4.79
CA THR A 46 17.37 0.52 -6.06
C THR A 46 17.81 -0.92 -5.85
N THR A 47 18.93 -1.12 -5.14
CA THR A 47 19.48 -2.45 -4.87
C THR A 47 18.49 -3.30 -4.06
N LYS A 48 17.94 -2.71 -2.99
CA LYS A 48 16.99 -3.39 -2.09
C LYS A 48 15.65 -3.66 -2.78
N ALA A 49 15.13 -2.72 -3.55
CA ALA A 49 13.91 -2.88 -4.34
C ALA A 49 14.07 -3.96 -5.42
N THR A 50 15.23 -4.04 -6.08
CA THR A 50 15.50 -5.06 -7.10
C THR A 50 15.37 -6.47 -6.55
N VAL A 51 15.88 -6.71 -5.33
CA VAL A 51 15.74 -7.99 -4.63
C VAL A 51 14.30 -8.24 -4.20
N LEU A 52 13.63 -7.23 -3.65
CA LEU A 52 12.24 -7.34 -3.22
C LEU A 52 11.30 -7.67 -4.39
N PHE A 53 11.44 -6.97 -5.51
CA PHE A 53 10.55 -7.07 -6.66
C PHE A 53 10.69 -8.38 -7.43
N GLU A 54 11.82 -9.08 -7.31
CA GLU A 54 12.00 -10.42 -7.87
C GLU A 54 10.87 -11.36 -7.43
N LYS A 55 10.52 -11.35 -6.14
CA LYS A 55 9.48 -12.22 -5.58
C LYS A 55 8.08 -11.92 -6.11
N TYR A 56 7.79 -10.67 -6.49
CA TYR A 56 6.42 -10.21 -6.73
C TYR A 56 6.10 -9.87 -8.19
N PHE A 57 7.10 -9.46 -8.98
CA PHE A 57 6.93 -8.90 -10.33
C PHE A 57 7.63 -9.70 -11.44
N ALA A 58 8.41 -10.74 -11.12
CA ALA A 58 9.14 -11.53 -12.13
C ALA A 58 8.30 -12.66 -12.76
N GLN A 59 7.25 -13.14 -12.09
CA GLN A 59 6.47 -14.29 -12.53
C GLN A 59 5.37 -13.87 -13.54
N GLU A 60 4.15 -13.68 -13.06
CA GLU A 60 3.02 -13.29 -13.91
C GLU A 60 2.96 -11.77 -14.08
N PRO A 61 2.54 -11.27 -15.26
CA PRO A 61 2.25 -9.86 -15.48
C PRO A 61 1.23 -9.33 -14.47
N LYS A 62 1.55 -8.22 -13.81
CA LYS A 62 0.67 -7.58 -12.82
C LYS A 62 0.50 -6.11 -13.10
N THR A 63 -0.65 -5.59 -12.69
CA THR A 63 -0.88 -4.16 -12.58
C THR A 63 -0.30 -3.60 -11.28
N PHE A 64 0.35 -2.45 -11.34
CA PHE A 64 1.01 -1.86 -10.19
C PHE A 64 0.86 -0.35 -10.08
N SER A 65 0.96 0.17 -8.86
CA SER A 65 1.18 1.59 -8.59
C SER A 65 2.34 1.78 -7.63
N ILE A 66 2.91 2.97 -7.62
CA ILE A 66 3.92 3.38 -6.64
C ILE A 66 3.34 4.53 -5.81
N VAL A 67 3.23 4.30 -4.50
CA VAL A 67 2.74 5.26 -3.52
C VAL A 67 3.93 5.81 -2.75
N PHE A 68 4.29 7.07 -3.03
CA PHE A 68 5.40 7.74 -2.37
C PHE A 68 4.90 8.69 -1.29
N ASN A 69 5.41 8.50 -0.08
CA ASN A 69 5.17 9.31 1.10
C ASN A 69 6.51 9.74 1.71
N ARG A 70 6.55 10.97 2.24
CA ARG A 70 7.77 11.58 2.75
C ARG A 70 7.51 12.36 4.03
N HIS A 71 8.32 12.08 5.03
CA HIS A 71 8.28 12.66 6.37
C HIS A 71 9.66 13.21 6.73
N CYS A 72 9.73 14.52 6.98
CA CYS A 72 10.93 15.20 7.47
C CYS A 72 12.18 14.91 6.62
N ASN A 73 12.02 14.85 5.30
CA ASN A 73 13.08 14.68 4.31
C ASN A 73 12.83 15.65 3.15
N ASN A 74 13.89 16.27 2.62
CA ASN A 74 13.84 17.15 1.46
C ASN A 74 14.81 16.73 0.35
N THR A 75 15.66 15.73 0.59
CA THR A 75 16.71 15.28 -0.33
C THR A 75 16.17 14.35 -1.41
N ILE A 76 15.27 13.43 -1.06
CA ILE A 76 14.73 12.45 -2.02
C ILE A 76 13.59 13.09 -2.80
N GLN A 77 13.75 13.08 -4.12
CA GLN A 77 12.73 13.55 -5.05
C GLN A 77 11.75 12.44 -5.40
N ARG A 78 10.46 12.79 -5.39
CA ARG A 78 9.36 11.86 -5.65
C ARG A 78 9.46 11.21 -7.02
N ASN A 79 9.59 12.01 -8.07
CA ASN A 79 9.55 11.54 -9.46
C ASN A 79 10.73 10.62 -9.77
N GLU A 80 11.92 10.98 -9.29
CA GLU A 80 13.13 10.17 -9.44
C GLU A 80 12.96 8.75 -8.86
N ILE A 81 12.40 8.64 -7.65
CA ILE A 81 12.12 7.33 -7.04
C ILE A 81 11.04 6.56 -7.82
N ILE A 82 9.97 7.24 -8.24
CA ILE A 82 8.89 6.59 -9.00
C ILE A 82 9.42 6.01 -10.31
N GLU A 83 10.20 6.80 -11.07
CA GLU A 83 10.79 6.39 -12.34
C GLU A 83 11.76 5.22 -12.17
N VAL A 84 12.65 5.29 -11.18
CA VAL A 84 13.60 4.22 -10.86
C VAL A 84 12.85 2.93 -10.52
N LEU A 85 11.89 2.97 -9.60
CA LEU A 85 11.17 1.77 -9.16
C LEU A 85 10.29 1.19 -10.28
N ALA A 86 9.59 2.03 -11.05
CA ALA A 86 8.82 1.59 -12.20
C ALA A 86 9.72 0.91 -13.24
N GLY A 87 10.89 1.50 -13.51
CA GLY A 87 11.90 0.90 -14.38
C GLY A 87 12.37 -0.48 -13.92
N ILE A 88 12.56 -0.69 -12.61
CA ILE A 88 12.88 -2.01 -12.06
C ILE A 88 11.73 -2.99 -12.30
N VAL A 89 10.47 -2.61 -11.99
CA VAL A 89 9.30 -3.48 -12.17
C VAL A 89 9.15 -3.93 -13.63
N LEU A 90 9.28 -3.01 -14.58
CA LEU A 90 9.20 -3.31 -16.02
C LEU A 90 10.37 -4.18 -16.50
N LYS A 91 11.57 -4.01 -15.93
CA LYS A 91 12.73 -4.89 -16.21
C LYS A 91 12.52 -6.31 -15.69
N LYS A 92 11.78 -6.51 -14.60
CA LYS A 92 11.49 -7.85 -14.06
C LYS A 92 10.54 -8.63 -14.96
N ASN A 93 9.51 -7.97 -15.49
CA ASN A 93 8.62 -8.53 -16.50
C ASN A 93 8.01 -7.38 -17.32
N PRO A 94 8.27 -7.30 -18.64
CA PRO A 94 7.71 -6.26 -19.52
C PRO A 94 6.18 -6.25 -19.62
N GLY A 95 5.52 -7.35 -19.24
CA GLY A 95 4.06 -7.44 -19.18
C GLY A 95 3.45 -6.68 -17.99
N ASN A 96 4.23 -6.29 -16.99
CA ASN A 96 3.76 -5.48 -15.88
C ASN A 96 3.28 -4.11 -16.38
N LYS A 97 2.17 -3.60 -15.84
CA LYS A 97 1.56 -2.34 -16.29
C LYS A 97 1.25 -1.41 -15.13
N ALA A 98 1.56 -0.13 -15.29
CA ALA A 98 1.15 0.87 -14.31
C ALA A 98 -0.37 1.09 -14.35
N ASP A 99 -1.03 1.00 -13.20
CA ASP A 99 -2.41 1.39 -12.97
C ASP A 99 -2.51 2.21 -11.68
N LEU A 100 -2.83 3.50 -11.79
CA LEU A 100 -2.92 4.41 -10.65
C LEU A 100 -4.28 4.38 -9.94
N LYS A 101 -5.27 3.70 -10.51
CA LYS A 101 -6.65 3.64 -10.00
C LYS A 101 -6.92 2.32 -9.30
N ASN A 102 -6.70 1.20 -9.98
CA ASN A 102 -7.07 -0.13 -9.50
C ASN A 102 -5.94 -1.17 -9.70
N PRO A 103 -4.74 -0.94 -9.17
CA PRO A 103 -3.64 -1.90 -9.29
C PRO A 103 -3.86 -3.12 -8.41
N GLU A 104 -3.41 -4.28 -8.88
CA GLU A 104 -3.30 -5.50 -8.06
C GLU A 104 -2.29 -5.32 -6.92
N ILE A 105 -1.19 -4.59 -7.16
CA ILE A 105 -0.14 -4.35 -6.18
C ILE A 105 0.18 -2.85 -6.07
N ALA A 106 0.20 -2.32 -4.85
CA ALA A 106 0.82 -1.04 -4.55
C ALA A 106 2.22 -1.25 -3.97
N VAL A 107 3.21 -0.60 -4.53
CA VAL A 107 4.55 -0.46 -3.93
C VAL A 107 4.52 0.80 -3.08
N ILE A 108 4.58 0.64 -1.76
CA ILE A 108 4.61 1.75 -0.82
C ILE A 108 6.08 2.11 -0.54
N VAL A 109 6.39 3.39 -0.67
CA VAL A 109 7.69 3.97 -0.35
C VAL A 109 7.48 5.04 0.71
N GLU A 110 7.90 4.73 1.93
CA GLU A 110 7.87 5.67 3.05
C GLU A 110 9.29 6.18 3.32
N ILE A 111 9.51 7.48 3.13
CA ILE A 111 10.76 8.13 3.52
C ILE A 111 10.54 8.81 4.87
N ILE A 112 11.31 8.42 5.89
CA ILE A 112 11.27 9.06 7.21
C ILE A 112 12.69 9.45 7.61
N LYS A 113 12.96 10.76 7.66
CA LYS A 113 14.31 11.32 7.87
C LYS A 113 15.31 10.72 6.87
N SER A 114 16.29 9.94 7.34
CA SER A 114 17.36 9.34 6.53
C SER A 114 17.10 7.87 6.17
N TRP A 115 15.88 7.38 6.37
CA TRP A 115 15.50 5.99 6.11
C TRP A 115 14.38 5.87 5.08
N CYS A 116 14.42 4.81 4.30
CA CYS A 116 13.40 4.41 3.34
C CYS A 116 12.84 3.03 3.74
N PHE A 117 11.52 2.94 3.83
CA PHE A 117 10.79 1.72 4.13
C PHE A 117 9.99 1.35 2.90
N LEU A 118 10.24 0.15 2.38
CA LEU A 118 9.59 -0.38 1.20
C LEU A 118 8.60 -1.44 1.61
N ALA A 119 7.38 -1.33 1.07
CA ALA A 119 6.39 -2.38 1.19
C ALA A 119 5.74 -2.74 -0.14
N VAL A 120 5.50 -4.03 -0.32
CA VAL A 120 4.61 -4.55 -1.36
C VAL A 120 3.25 -4.80 -0.71
N ALA A 121 2.21 -4.14 -1.21
CA ALA A 121 0.87 -4.17 -0.65
C ALA A 121 -0.15 -4.65 -1.72
N PRO A 122 -0.47 -5.95 -1.75
CA PRO A 122 -1.53 -6.49 -2.60
C PRO A 122 -2.91 -5.93 -2.24
N ASP A 123 -3.78 -5.72 -3.22
CA ASP A 123 -5.16 -5.26 -3.00
C ASP A 123 -5.25 -3.96 -2.17
N TYR A 124 -4.20 -3.14 -2.18
CA TYR A 124 -4.07 -1.99 -1.28
C TYR A 124 -5.27 -1.03 -1.35
N PHE A 125 -5.71 -0.70 -2.57
CA PHE A 125 -6.84 0.21 -2.79
C PHE A 125 -8.18 -0.45 -2.44
N LYS A 126 -8.34 -1.74 -2.74
CA LYS A 126 -9.50 -2.55 -2.35
C LYS A 126 -9.67 -2.57 -0.82
N TYR A 127 -8.57 -2.69 -0.08
CA TYR A 127 -8.55 -2.64 1.38
C TYR A 127 -8.37 -1.22 1.93
N LYS A 128 -8.95 -0.21 1.27
CA LYS A 128 -9.00 1.19 1.74
C LYS A 128 -7.64 1.76 2.11
N LYS A 129 -6.63 1.49 1.28
CA LYS A 129 -5.24 1.91 1.51
C LYS A 129 -4.70 1.44 2.86
N TYR A 130 -5.14 0.25 3.27
CA TYR A 130 -4.92 -0.37 4.58
C TYR A 130 -5.28 0.54 5.76
N ASN A 131 -6.23 1.44 5.58
CA ASN A 131 -6.84 2.19 6.67
C ASN A 131 -7.80 1.26 7.43
N LEU A 132 -7.38 0.79 8.60
CA LEU A 132 -8.15 -0.14 9.43
C LEU A 132 -9.45 0.47 9.93
N PHE A 133 -9.47 1.78 10.16
CA PHE A 133 -10.66 2.47 10.60
C PHE A 133 -11.72 2.52 9.49
N GLU A 134 -11.34 2.94 8.28
CA GLU A 134 -12.24 2.93 7.12
C GLU A 134 -12.69 1.50 6.79
N LEU A 135 -11.75 0.54 6.79
CA LEU A 135 -12.03 -0.86 6.46
C LEU A 135 -13.11 -1.49 7.36
N CYS A 136 -13.13 -1.15 8.65
CA CYS A 136 -14.13 -1.63 9.61
C CYS A 136 -15.43 -0.82 9.58
N ASN A 137 -15.40 0.45 9.16
CA ASN A 137 -16.55 1.35 9.18
C ASN A 137 -17.27 1.54 7.83
N ASP A 138 -16.82 0.87 6.76
CA ASP A 138 -17.40 0.92 5.41
C ASP A 138 -18.94 0.74 5.31
N ASN A 139 -19.60 0.20 6.34
CA ASN A 139 -21.06 0.05 6.37
C ASN A 139 -21.83 1.28 6.88
N LYS A 140 -21.17 2.24 7.55
CA LYS A 140 -21.84 3.44 8.06
C LYS A 140 -22.14 4.44 6.93
N ASP A 141 -21.20 4.61 6.00
CA ASP A 141 -21.35 5.57 4.90
C ASP A 141 -22.47 5.17 3.91
N LYS A 142 -22.76 3.87 3.76
CA LYS A 142 -23.89 3.39 2.94
C LYS A 142 -25.25 3.50 3.63
N ALA A 143 -25.29 3.51 4.96
CA ALA A 143 -26.53 3.67 5.71
C ALA A 143 -26.97 5.14 5.77
N GLU A 144 -26.03 6.09 5.81
CA GLU A 144 -26.33 7.53 5.85
C GLU A 144 -26.76 8.10 4.48
N MET A 145 -26.22 7.60 3.36
CA MET A 145 -26.72 8.00 2.01
C MET A 145 -28.13 7.48 1.69
N GLY A 146 -28.64 6.48 2.41
CA GLY A 146 -30.00 5.96 2.26
C GLY A 146 -31.06 6.75 3.05
N SER A 147 -30.65 7.54 4.05
CA SER A 147 -31.57 8.30 4.90
C SER A 147 -31.86 9.72 4.42
N ASP A 148 -31.00 10.30 3.58
CA ASP A 148 -31.21 11.65 3.04
C ASP A 148 -32.10 11.67 1.78
N ALA A 149 -32.18 10.56 1.02
CA ALA A 149 -33.06 10.46 -0.15
C ALA A 149 -34.56 10.30 0.20
N ALA A 150 -34.91 10.11 1.47
CA ALA A 150 -36.28 9.88 1.92
C ALA A 150 -36.96 11.13 2.54
N LYS A 151 -36.32 12.31 2.50
CA LYS A 151 -36.81 13.54 3.14
C LYS A 151 -37.19 14.69 2.21
N GLU A 152 -37.08 14.55 0.89
CA GLU A 152 -37.37 15.65 -0.07
C GLU A 152 -38.81 15.67 -0.64
N ASP A 153 -39.72 14.76 -0.26
CA ASP A 153 -41.10 14.69 -0.80
C ASP A 153 -42.21 15.07 0.19
N GLN A 154 -41.93 15.91 1.19
CA GLN A 154 -42.97 16.57 2.00
C GLN A 154 -42.55 18.00 2.38
N ASP A 155 -42.86 18.97 1.51
CA ASP A 155 -43.37 20.31 1.85
C ASP A 155 -43.89 21.04 0.59
#